data_AF-A0A9P8TGB9-F1
#
_entry.id   AF-A0A9P8TGB9-F1
#
_cell.length_a   1.000
_cell.length_b   1.000
_cell.length_c   1.000
_cell.angle_alpha   90.00
_cell.angle_beta   90.00
_cell.angle_gamma   90.00
#
_symmetry.space_group_name_H-M   'P 1'
#
loop_
_entity.id
_entity.type
_entity.pdbx_description
1 polymer ?
#
loop_
_entity_poly.entity_id
_entity_poly.type
_entity_poly.pdbx_seq_one_letter_code
_entity_poly.pdbx_strand_id
1 'polypeptide(L)'
;MDDIDTVKKLLVSLNHGVDEIETKLKSGMLSRSLLNHIQGAKTPLEKVDLYNNYAYVIASLYFVLLKTSGENKKNEHPIMQELNRVKLYIERAKKAATKEENTEEFKRKVAEAAERHVRNQLGEKIEPAVSKLHFEGKHTIFGDKEDKETEKSTKKRKTDSDDSKDLKKSKTKHKKSKESKSKK
;
A
#
# COMPACT_ATOMS: atom_id res chain seq x y z
N MET A 1 51.11 -30.52 12.29
CA MET A 1 50.08 -31.12 13.16
C MET A 1 49.11 -30.06 13.71
N ASP A 2 49.36 -28.77 13.44
CA ASP A 2 48.60 -27.64 14.00
C ASP A 2 47.19 -27.43 13.39
N ASP A 3 46.88 -28.06 12.26
CA ASP A 3 45.58 -27.93 11.60
C ASP A 3 44.45 -28.71 12.27
N ILE A 4 44.76 -29.71 13.09
CA ILE A 4 43.71 -30.55 13.69
C ILE A 4 42.97 -29.79 14.79
N ASP A 5 43.69 -28.99 15.57
CA ASP A 5 43.09 -28.24 16.67
C ASP A 5 42.31 -27.01 16.18
N THR A 6 42.72 -26.41 15.06
CA THR A 6 41.93 -25.35 14.40
C THR A 6 40.62 -25.90 13.85
N VAL A 7 40.66 -27.05 13.16
CA VAL A 7 39.47 -27.74 12.64
C VAL A 7 38.53 -28.14 13.77
N LYS A 8 39.04 -28.68 14.89
CA LYS A 8 38.22 -29.00 16.07
C LYS A 8 37.50 -27.77 16.62
N LYS A 9 38.19 -26.62 16.74
CA LYS A 9 37.58 -25.37 17.20
C LYS A 9 36.45 -24.90 16.28
N LEU A 10 36.66 -24.97 14.96
CA LEU A 10 35.62 -24.63 13.98
C LEU A 10 34.40 -25.56 14.08
N LEU A 11 34.63 -26.85 14.33
CA LEU A 11 33.56 -27.84 14.47
C LEU A 11 32.73 -27.59 15.74
N VAL A 12 33.39 -27.28 16.87
CA VAL A 12 32.71 -26.88 18.11
C VAL A 12 31.88 -25.61 17.89
N SER A 13 32.45 -24.60 17.23
CA SER A 13 31.74 -23.37 16.91
C SER A 13 30.53 -23.62 16.00
N LEU A 14 30.66 -24.49 15.01
CA LEU A 14 29.57 -24.84 14.11
C LEU A 14 28.45 -25.57 14.86
N ASN A 15 28.79 -26.54 15.72
CA ASN A 15 27.82 -27.29 16.51
C ASN A 15 27.00 -26.35 17.40
N HIS A 16 27.68 -25.46 18.12
CA HIS A 16 27.00 -24.47 18.95
C HIS A 16 26.07 -23.55 18.14
N GLY A 17 26.52 -23.11 16.96
CA GLY A 17 25.70 -22.29 16.07
C GLY A 17 24.45 -23.02 15.55
N VAL A 18 24.57 -24.32 15.26
CA VAL A 18 23.43 -25.16 14.86
C VAL A 18 22.44 -25.32 16.01
N ASP A 19 22.91 -25.61 17.23
CA ASP A 19 22.06 -25.74 18.43
C ASP A 19 21.30 -24.44 18.73
N GLU A 20 21.97 -23.29 18.60
CA GLU A 20 21.36 -21.97 18.81
C GLU A 20 20.28 -21.68 17.77
N ILE A 21 20.56 -21.95 16.48
CA ILE A 21 19.60 -21.77 15.39
C ILE A 21 18.39 -22.70 15.56
N GLU A 22 18.62 -23.95 15.93
CA GLU A 22 17.55 -24.92 16.18
C GLU A 22 16.62 -24.42 17.30
N THR A 23 17.20 -23.92 18.39
CA THR A 23 16.44 -23.39 19.52
C THR A 23 15.60 -22.16 19.12
N LYS A 24 16.19 -21.22 18.37
CA LYS A 24 15.50 -20.02 17.87
C LYS A 24 14.39 -20.36 16.86
N LEU A 25 14.62 -21.32 15.98
CA LEU A 25 13.63 -21.75 15.00
C LEU A 25 12.44 -22.44 15.66
N LYS A 26 12.68 -23.37 16.60
CA LYS A 26 11.61 -24.07 17.33
C LYS A 26 10.77 -23.15 18.19
N SER A 27 11.41 -22.23 18.93
CA SER A 27 10.71 -21.31 19.84
C SER A 27 9.96 -20.20 19.12
N GLY A 28 10.47 -19.72 17.99
CA GLY A 28 9.86 -18.62 17.23
C GLY A 28 9.10 -19.10 16.00
N MET A 29 9.84 -19.31 14.92
CA MET A 29 9.34 -19.42 13.54
C MET A 29 8.56 -20.71 13.24
N LEU A 30 8.88 -21.79 13.94
CA LEU A 30 8.24 -23.11 13.78
C LEU A 30 7.21 -23.40 14.87
N SER A 31 7.01 -22.48 15.82
CA SER A 31 6.04 -22.65 16.91
C SER A 31 4.60 -22.71 16.41
N ARG A 32 4.32 -22.11 15.25
CA ARG A 32 3.02 -22.13 14.57
C ARG A 32 3.22 -22.31 13.07
N SER A 33 2.14 -22.65 12.35
CA SER A 33 2.19 -22.71 10.90
C SER A 33 2.42 -21.32 10.30
N LEU A 34 3.10 -21.26 9.16
CA LEU A 34 3.29 -20.03 8.38
C LEU A 34 1.96 -19.32 8.10
N LEU A 35 0.89 -20.07 7.81
CA LEU A 35 -0.45 -19.53 7.58
C LEU A 35 -0.96 -18.73 8.79
N ASN A 36 -0.74 -19.23 10.01
CA ASN A 36 -1.14 -18.56 11.24
C ASN A 36 -0.35 -17.25 11.45
N HIS A 37 0.95 -17.25 11.13
CA HIS A 37 1.76 -16.04 11.19
C HIS A 37 1.30 -14.99 10.16
N ILE A 38 0.94 -15.41 8.95
CA ILE A 38 0.42 -14.51 7.90
C ILE A 38 -0.95 -13.94 8.27
N GLN A 39 -1.82 -14.75 8.89
CA GLN A 39 -3.12 -14.27 9.37
C GLN A 39 -2.99 -13.24 10.49
N GLY A 40 -1.94 -13.34 11.33
CA GLY A 40 -1.64 -12.36 12.37
C GLY A 40 -1.08 -11.03 11.87
N ALA A 41 -0.57 -10.98 10.64
CA ALA A 41 -0.01 -9.76 10.05
C ALA A 41 -1.14 -8.82 9.59
N LYS A 42 -1.10 -7.57 10.06
CA LYS A 42 -2.14 -6.56 9.84
C LYS A 42 -1.96 -5.86 8.51
N THR A 43 -0.70 -5.59 8.14
CA THR A 43 -0.39 -4.87 6.91
C THR A 43 0.10 -5.80 5.80
N PRO A 44 -0.11 -5.46 4.52
CA PRO A 44 0.49 -6.19 3.41
C PRO A 44 2.02 -6.24 3.48
N LEU A 45 2.64 -5.18 3.99
CA LEU A 45 4.10 -5.08 4.15
C LEU A 45 4.61 -6.11 5.17
N GLU A 46 3.97 -6.20 6.34
CA GLU A 46 4.29 -7.23 7.35
C GLU A 46 4.20 -8.66 6.78
N LYS A 47 3.21 -8.92 5.92
CA LYS A 47 3.07 -10.22 5.25
C LYS A 47 4.26 -10.50 4.32
N VAL A 48 4.65 -9.51 3.51
CA VAL A 48 5.79 -9.61 2.59
C VAL A 48 7.08 -9.85 3.36
N ASP A 49 7.30 -9.13 4.47
CA ASP A 49 8.48 -9.33 5.32
C ASP A 49 8.52 -10.73 5.89
N LEU A 50 7.37 -11.26 6.32
CA LEU A 50 7.27 -12.63 6.81
C LEU A 50 7.63 -13.65 5.72
N TYR A 51 7.10 -13.52 4.50
CA TYR A 51 7.49 -14.37 3.37
C TYR A 51 8.99 -14.29 3.05
N ASN A 52 9.54 -13.08 3.02
CA ASN A 52 10.96 -12.86 2.75
C ASN A 52 11.85 -13.50 3.83
N ASN A 53 11.47 -13.39 5.10
CA ASN A 53 12.18 -14.01 6.21
C ASN A 53 12.17 -15.54 6.10
N TYR A 54 11.01 -16.15 5.79
CA TYR A 54 10.93 -17.60 5.59
C TYR A 54 11.78 -18.07 4.41
N ALA A 55 11.70 -17.38 3.27
CA ALA A 55 12.51 -17.70 2.10
C ALA A 55 14.01 -17.56 2.39
N TYR A 56 14.41 -16.51 3.12
CA TYR A 56 15.81 -16.29 3.50
C TYR A 56 16.36 -17.40 4.39
N VAL A 57 15.61 -17.79 5.43
CA VAL A 57 16.02 -18.85 6.35
C VAL A 57 16.17 -20.18 5.61
N ILE A 58 15.18 -20.55 4.79
CA ILE A 58 15.22 -21.81 4.02
C ILE A 58 16.42 -21.83 3.07
N ALA A 59 16.61 -20.77 2.29
CA ALA A 59 17.72 -20.68 1.35
C ALA A 59 19.09 -20.69 2.07
N SER A 60 19.18 -20.04 3.24
CA SER A 60 20.41 -20.00 4.03
C SER A 60 20.74 -21.35 4.67
N LEU A 61 19.77 -22.04 5.25
CA LEU A 61 19.97 -23.38 5.82
C LEU A 61 20.37 -24.39 4.74
N TYR A 62 19.74 -24.31 3.57
CA TYR A 62 20.09 -25.17 2.45
C TYR A 62 21.50 -24.85 1.91
N PHE A 63 21.89 -23.57 1.86
CA PHE A 63 23.27 -23.19 1.53
C PHE A 63 24.28 -23.77 2.52
N VAL A 64 24.00 -23.71 3.83
CA VAL A 64 24.86 -24.31 4.87
C VAL A 64 24.97 -25.82 4.68
N LEU A 65 23.86 -26.52 4.44
CA LEU A 65 23.84 -27.95 4.16
C LEU A 65 24.74 -28.31 2.96
N LEU A 66 24.65 -27.56 1.87
CA LEU A 66 25.49 -27.79 0.68
C LEU A 66 26.98 -27.54 0.94
N LYS A 67 27.30 -26.63 1.87
CA LYS A 67 28.68 -26.34 2.28
C LYS A 67 29.22 -27.45 3.18
N THR A 68 28.43 -27.97 4.11
CA THR A 68 28.85 -29.05 5.02
C THR A 68 28.95 -30.40 4.31
N SER A 69 28.06 -30.69 3.35
CA SER A 69 28.14 -31.89 2.49
C SER A 69 29.28 -31.84 1.47
N GLY A 70 29.90 -30.67 1.27
CA GLY A 70 31.01 -30.49 0.33
C GLY A 70 30.60 -30.46 -1.15
N GLU A 71 29.30 -30.43 -1.46
CA GLU A 71 28.76 -30.34 -2.83
C GLU A 71 28.96 -28.96 -3.46
N ASN A 72 29.02 -27.89 -2.64
CA ASN A 72 29.14 -26.51 -3.12
C ASN A 72 30.47 -25.85 -2.76
N LYS A 73 31.60 -26.43 -3.21
CA LYS A 73 32.94 -25.90 -2.89
C LYS A 73 33.20 -24.51 -3.46
N LYS A 74 32.75 -24.24 -4.70
CA LYS A 74 33.03 -23.00 -5.45
C LYS A 74 31.86 -22.01 -5.53
N ASN A 75 30.78 -22.19 -4.76
CA ASN A 75 29.55 -21.38 -4.89
C ASN A 75 28.89 -21.46 -6.27
N GLU A 76 29.11 -22.54 -7.02
CA GLU A 76 28.55 -22.76 -8.35
C GLU A 76 27.10 -23.29 -8.30
N HIS A 77 26.64 -23.73 -7.11
CA HIS A 77 25.30 -24.26 -6.96
C HIS A 77 24.22 -23.16 -7.20
N PRO A 78 23.09 -23.47 -7.88
CA PRO A 78 22.01 -22.51 -8.18
C PRO A 78 21.41 -21.81 -6.96
N ILE A 79 21.66 -22.30 -5.75
CA ILE A 79 21.25 -21.66 -4.49
C ILE A 79 21.73 -20.21 -4.36
N MET A 80 22.88 -19.85 -4.97
CA MET A 80 23.34 -18.47 -5.00
C MET A 80 22.39 -17.54 -5.76
N GLN A 81 21.72 -18.06 -6.80
CA GLN A 81 20.69 -17.33 -7.54
C GLN A 81 19.46 -17.10 -6.66
N GLU A 82 19.05 -18.11 -5.88
CA GLU A 82 17.93 -17.97 -4.95
C GLU A 82 18.24 -16.99 -3.81
N LEU A 83 19.45 -16.98 -3.26
CA LEU A 83 19.87 -15.97 -2.28
C LEU A 83 19.83 -14.55 -2.85
N ASN A 84 20.32 -14.36 -4.10
CA ASN A 84 20.22 -13.09 -4.80
C ASN A 84 18.77 -12.67 -5.06
N ARG A 85 17.91 -13.63 -5.37
CA ARG A 85 16.47 -13.41 -5.56
C ARG A 85 15.80 -12.97 -4.26
N VAL A 86 16.08 -13.63 -3.14
CA VAL A 86 15.57 -13.22 -1.82
C VAL A 86 16.05 -11.80 -1.47
N LYS A 87 17.33 -11.50 -1.68
CA LYS A 87 17.87 -10.14 -1.50
C LYS A 87 17.10 -9.10 -2.29
N LEU A 88 16.81 -9.36 -3.56
CA LEU A 88 16.03 -8.48 -4.41
C LEU A 88 14.60 -8.25 -3.87
N TYR A 89 13.94 -9.28 -3.35
CA TYR A 89 12.61 -9.13 -2.75
C TYR A 89 12.64 -8.31 -1.46
N ILE A 90 13.65 -8.51 -0.61
CA ILE A 90 13.85 -7.69 0.59
C ILE A 90 14.09 -6.22 0.21
N GLU A 91 14.91 -5.95 -0.81
CA GLU A 91 15.14 -4.59 -1.30
C GLU A 91 13.87 -3.95 -1.86
N ARG A 92 13.03 -4.72 -2.56
CA ARG A 92 11.73 -4.25 -3.05
C ARG A 92 10.77 -3.92 -1.90
N ALA A 93 10.73 -4.74 -0.85
CA ALA A 93 9.93 -4.49 0.34
C ALA A 93 10.37 -3.19 1.04
N LYS A 94 11.69 -2.99 1.23
CA LYS A 94 12.25 -1.75 1.79
C LYS A 94 11.90 -0.51 0.96
N LYS A 95 12.01 -0.61 -0.37
CA LYS A 95 11.61 0.48 -1.28
C LYS A 95 10.11 0.80 -1.18
N ALA A 96 9.26 -0.22 -1.03
CA ALA A 96 7.83 -0.02 -0.83
C ALA A 96 7.55 0.70 0.51
N ALA A 97 8.18 0.26 1.60
CA ALA A 97 8.05 0.87 2.93
C ALA A 97 8.42 2.36 2.91
N THR A 98 9.61 2.70 2.38
CA THR A 98 10.05 4.10 2.28
C THR A 98 9.13 4.96 1.41
N LYS A 99 8.51 4.39 0.37
CA LYS A 99 7.55 5.11 -0.47
C LYS A 99 6.27 5.41 0.30
N GLU A 100 5.75 4.46 1.08
CA GLU A 100 4.57 4.68 1.93
C GLU A 100 4.84 5.79 2.96
N GLU A 101 5.97 5.74 3.67
CA GLU A 101 6.36 6.78 4.63
C GLU A 101 6.40 8.17 4.00
N ASN A 102 7.05 8.30 2.83
CA ASN A 102 7.11 9.57 2.10
C ASN A 102 5.73 10.07 1.67
N THR A 103 4.81 9.18 1.27
CA THR A 103 3.45 9.58 0.89
C THR A 103 2.62 10.04 2.07
N GLU A 104 2.75 9.38 3.23
CA GLU A 104 2.05 9.78 4.46
C GLU A 104 2.59 11.12 4.98
N GLU A 105 3.91 11.32 4.94
CA GLU A 105 4.51 12.60 5.31
C GLU A 105 4.05 13.74 4.37
N PHE A 106 3.98 13.47 3.07
CA PHE A 106 3.47 14.44 2.10
C PHE A 106 2.00 14.79 2.35
N LYS A 107 1.13 13.80 2.59
CA LYS A 107 -0.28 14.04 2.94
C LYS A 107 -0.40 14.90 4.20
N ARG A 108 0.40 14.63 5.22
CA ARG A 108 0.40 15.42 6.47
C ARG A 108 0.79 16.87 6.23
N LYS A 109 1.85 17.10 5.44
CA LYS A 109 2.29 18.46 5.06
C LYS A 109 1.22 19.21 4.25
N VAL A 110 0.53 18.53 3.34
CA VAL A 110 -0.57 19.12 2.55
C VAL A 110 -1.77 19.46 3.45
N ALA A 111 -2.14 18.57 4.38
CA ALA A 111 -3.21 18.83 5.33
C ALA A 111 -2.90 20.04 6.23
N GLU A 112 -1.68 20.10 6.76
CA GLU A 112 -1.23 21.23 7.58
C GLU A 112 -1.19 22.55 6.77
N ALA A 113 -0.73 22.50 5.52
CA ALA A 113 -0.75 23.66 4.63
C ALA A 113 -2.19 24.13 4.32
N ALA A 114 -3.11 23.19 4.10
CA ALA A 114 -4.53 23.49 3.90
C ALA A 114 -5.17 24.10 5.15
N GLU A 115 -4.89 23.57 6.34
CA GLU A 115 -5.37 24.13 7.61
C GLU A 115 -4.87 25.56 7.82
N ARG A 116 -3.58 25.82 7.56
CA ARG A 116 -3.01 27.18 7.61
C ARG A 116 -3.67 28.09 6.59
N HIS A 117 -3.91 27.61 5.38
CA HIS A 117 -4.57 28.40 4.33
C HIS A 117 -6.00 28.80 4.74
N VAL A 118 -6.78 27.86 5.28
CA VAL A 118 -8.14 28.12 5.76
C VAL A 118 -8.12 29.10 6.94
N ARG A 119 -7.22 28.92 7.92
CA ARG A 119 -7.09 29.85 9.06
C ARG A 119 -6.68 31.26 8.62
N ASN A 120 -5.77 31.37 7.65
CA ASN A 120 -5.33 32.67 7.16
C ASN A 120 -6.41 33.41 6.36
N GLN A 121 -7.27 32.69 5.65
CA GLN A 121 -8.38 33.29 4.87
C GLN A 121 -9.62 33.58 5.71
N LEU A 122 -9.94 32.73 6.69
CA LEU A 122 -11.17 32.81 7.47
C LEU A 122 -10.99 33.45 8.87
N GLY A 123 -9.74 33.67 9.30
CA GLY A 123 -9.39 34.18 10.63
C GLY A 123 -9.42 33.08 11.71
N GLU A 124 -8.79 33.33 12.86
CA GLU A 124 -8.65 32.35 13.97
C GLU A 124 -9.99 31.89 14.59
N LYS A 125 -11.08 32.63 14.36
CA LYS A 125 -12.42 32.33 14.87
C LYS A 125 -13.29 31.74 13.77
N ILE A 126 -13.05 30.46 13.45
CA ILE A 126 -13.94 29.68 12.61
C ILE A 126 -15.12 29.23 13.47
N GLU A 127 -16.00 30.16 13.83
CA GLU A 127 -17.35 29.78 14.23
C GLU A 127 -18.13 29.42 12.95
N PRO A 128 -18.86 28.30 12.91
CA PRO A 128 -19.67 27.98 11.76
C PRO A 128 -20.64 29.13 11.49
N ALA A 129 -20.54 29.74 10.31
CA ALA A 129 -21.33 30.92 9.92
C ALA A 129 -22.85 30.68 9.94
N VAL A 130 -23.28 29.42 9.98
CA VAL A 130 -24.67 29.05 10.20
C VAL A 130 -24.80 28.56 11.63
N SER A 131 -25.27 29.45 12.52
CA SER A 131 -25.64 29.04 13.87
C SER A 131 -26.68 27.92 13.79
N LYS A 132 -26.56 26.90 14.65
CA LYS A 132 -27.50 25.77 14.76
C LYS A 132 -28.97 26.19 14.86
N LEU A 133 -29.23 27.45 15.22
CA LEU A 133 -30.55 28.06 15.32
C LEU A 133 -31.26 28.23 13.96
N HIS A 134 -30.54 28.28 12.82
CA HIS A 134 -31.16 28.51 11.51
C HIS A 134 -31.72 27.24 10.83
N PHE A 135 -31.46 26.06 11.38
CA PHE A 135 -31.90 24.78 10.79
C PHE A 135 -33.02 24.07 11.58
N GLU A 136 -33.46 24.61 12.71
CA GLU A 136 -34.52 24.01 13.54
C GLU A 136 -35.95 24.41 13.13
N GLY A 137 -36.13 25.22 12.08
CA GLY A 137 -37.43 25.77 11.71
C GLY A 137 -37.78 25.59 10.24
N LYS A 138 -38.81 24.78 9.99
CA LYS A 138 -39.56 24.58 8.71
C LYS A 138 -39.07 23.44 7.81
N HIS A 139 -39.17 22.21 8.32
CA HIS A 139 -39.70 21.14 7.48
C HIS A 139 -41.19 21.42 7.27
N THR A 140 -41.59 21.80 6.05
CA THR A 140 -43.00 21.78 5.64
C THR A 140 -43.44 20.32 5.61
N ILE A 141 -44.10 19.90 6.68
CA ILE A 141 -44.83 18.65 6.76
C ILE A 141 -45.86 18.66 5.64
N PHE A 142 -45.71 17.75 4.68
CA PHE A 142 -46.79 17.31 3.80
C PHE A 142 -47.84 16.64 4.69
N GLY A 143 -48.72 17.46 5.25
CA GLY A 143 -49.90 17.02 5.97
C GLY A 143 -51.08 17.14 5.04
N ASP A 144 -51.61 15.99 4.64
CA ASP A 144 -52.93 15.85 4.03
C ASP A 144 -53.94 16.57 4.93
N LYS A 145 -54.44 17.72 4.48
CA LYS A 145 -55.67 18.30 5.00
C LYS A 145 -56.52 18.73 3.83
N GLU A 146 -57.61 18.00 3.74
CA GLU A 146 -58.69 18.04 2.77
C GLU A 146 -59.23 19.46 2.54
N ASP A 147 -59.64 19.63 1.29
CA ASP A 147 -60.19 20.79 0.64
C ASP A 147 -61.38 21.42 1.37
N LYS A 148 -61.44 22.76 1.40
CA LYS A 148 -62.65 23.52 1.05
C LYS A 148 -62.28 24.86 0.40
N GLU A 149 -62.54 24.89 -0.92
CA GLU A 149 -63.00 25.94 -1.84
C GLU A 149 -63.03 27.40 -1.30
N THR A 150 -62.61 28.43 -2.03
CA THR A 150 -63.27 28.91 -3.27
C THR A 150 -62.43 29.92 -4.08
N GLU A 151 -62.50 29.72 -5.41
CA GLU A 151 -62.59 30.72 -6.50
C GLU A 151 -61.40 31.59 -6.99
N LYS A 152 -60.94 31.18 -8.19
CA LYS A 152 -60.76 31.95 -9.44
C LYS A 152 -59.97 33.26 -9.43
N SER A 153 -58.86 33.28 -10.18
CA SER A 153 -58.87 33.83 -11.54
C SER A 153 -57.58 33.52 -12.30
N THR A 154 -57.75 32.88 -13.45
CA THR A 154 -56.72 32.60 -14.44
C THR A 154 -56.56 33.82 -15.36
N LYS A 155 -55.34 34.32 -15.51
CA LYS A 155 -54.92 35.03 -16.73
C LYS A 155 -53.65 34.37 -17.28
N LYS A 156 -53.80 33.94 -18.53
CA LYS A 156 -52.91 33.09 -19.32
C LYS A 156 -52.05 33.98 -20.24
N ARG A 157 -50.92 33.40 -20.69
CA ARG A 157 -50.13 33.69 -21.92
C ARG A 157 -48.95 34.67 -21.71
N LYS A 158 -47.76 34.45 -22.28
CA LYS A 158 -47.33 33.56 -23.38
C LYS A 158 -45.80 33.37 -23.37
N THR A 159 -45.39 32.32 -24.06
CA THR A 159 -44.05 31.98 -24.56
C THR A 159 -43.54 32.96 -25.62
N ASP A 160 -42.20 33.06 -25.75
CA ASP A 160 -41.38 33.05 -26.98
C ASP A 160 -39.90 32.95 -26.50
N SER A 161 -39.09 31.93 -26.85
CA SER A 161 -38.20 31.82 -28.04
C SER A 161 -37.48 33.15 -28.36
N ASP A 162 -36.18 33.28 -28.60
CA ASP A 162 -35.11 32.45 -29.15
C ASP A 162 -33.82 33.28 -28.93
N ASP A 163 -32.70 32.71 -28.50
CA ASP A 163 -31.43 32.91 -29.24
C ASP A 163 -30.38 31.92 -28.78
N SER A 164 -29.58 31.52 -29.75
CA SER A 164 -28.71 30.37 -29.82
C SER A 164 -27.28 30.82 -30.09
N LYS A 165 -26.34 29.85 -30.09
CA LYS A 165 -24.89 29.92 -30.39
C LYS A 165 -24.04 30.13 -29.12
N ASP A 166 -22.94 29.42 -28.87
CA ASP A 166 -22.09 28.47 -29.62
C ASP A 166 -21.03 28.03 -28.55
N LEU A 167 -20.57 26.79 -28.33
CA LEU A 167 -19.72 25.96 -29.20
C LEU A 167 -19.45 24.57 -28.57
N LYS A 168 -19.79 23.54 -29.36
CA LYS A 168 -19.07 22.30 -29.73
C LYS A 168 -18.18 21.58 -28.68
N LYS A 169 -18.60 20.39 -28.22
CA LYS A 169 -18.37 19.03 -28.80
C LYS A 169 -16.95 18.47 -28.67
N SER A 170 -16.83 17.57 -27.70
CA SER A 170 -15.91 16.44 -27.62
C SER A 170 -15.90 15.60 -28.89
N LYS A 171 -14.70 15.31 -29.43
CA LYS A 171 -14.42 14.11 -30.23
C LYS A 171 -12.97 13.64 -30.01
N THR A 172 -12.89 12.46 -29.43
CA THR A 172 -11.81 11.48 -29.51
C THR A 172 -11.26 11.32 -30.93
N LYS A 173 -9.93 11.34 -31.08
CA LYS A 173 -9.23 10.72 -32.21
C LYS A 173 -7.93 10.07 -31.74
N HIS A 174 -7.93 8.74 -31.86
CA HIS A 174 -6.75 7.88 -32.05
C HIS A 174 -5.64 8.56 -32.87
N LYS A 175 -4.38 8.39 -32.43
CA LYS A 175 -3.24 8.41 -33.35
C LYS A 175 -2.42 7.13 -33.19
N LYS A 176 -2.32 6.44 -34.32
CA LYS A 176 -1.71 5.15 -34.58
C LYS A 176 -0.21 5.11 -34.26
N SER A 177 0.21 3.89 -33.94
CA SER A 177 1.53 3.31 -34.13
C SER A 177 2.25 3.81 -35.40
N LYS A 178 3.54 4.10 -35.27
CA LYS A 178 4.51 4.06 -36.36
C LYS A 178 5.51 2.94 -36.07
N GLU A 179 5.19 1.79 -36.62
CA GLU A 179 6.15 0.78 -37.00
C GLU A 179 6.65 1.18 -38.40
N SER A 180 7.95 1.36 -38.58
CA SER A 180 8.58 1.46 -39.91
C SER A 180 9.74 0.48 -39.97
N LYS A 181 9.49 -0.64 -40.64
CA LYS A 181 10.51 -1.47 -41.29
C LYS A 181 11.17 -0.66 -42.41
N SER A 182 12.49 -0.74 -42.56
CA SER A 182 13.15 -1.04 -43.85
C SER A 182 14.68 -0.97 -43.74
N LYS A 183 15.30 -2.15 -43.91
CA LYS A 183 16.50 -2.47 -44.72
C LYS A 183 17.63 -1.42 -44.80
N LYS A 184 18.80 -1.80 -44.31
CA LYS A 184 19.91 -2.18 -45.19
C LYS A 184 20.82 -3.18 -44.49
#